data_AF-A0A6J0KG00-F1
#
_entry.id   AF-A0A6J0KG00-F1
#
_cell.length_a   1.000
_cell.length_b   1.000
_cell.length_c   1.000
_cell.angle_alpha   90.00
_cell.angle_beta   90.00
_cell.angle_gamma   90.00
#
_symmetry.space_group_name_H-M   'P 1'
#
loop_
_entity.id
_entity.type
_entity.pdbx_description
1 polymer ?
#
loop_
_entity_poly.entity_id
_entity_poly.type
_entity_poly.pdbx_seq_one_letter_code
_entity_poly.pdbx_strand_id
1 'polypeptide(L)'
;MSFSQDMDDEYEKLIRRMNPPRVVIDNDSCKNATVIRVDSANEYGILLEVVQILTDLNLTITKAYISSDGGWFMDVFNVTDQDGNKVTDEVVLDYIQKSLGPEACFSTSMRTVGVTPSTDSTVIELTGCDRPGLLSELTAVLTHLKCSVLNAEVWTHNTRAAAVMQVTDDSTGCAISDPERLSRIKNLLRNVLKGSSNTPKEAKTVLSHGEVHTDRRLHQMMFEDRDYEHLATAVDDESSSVQDERQRPDVCVDNWLDKDYSVVTVRCKDRPKLLFDTVCTLTDMQYVVFHGSVDSEGTEAYQEYYVRHIDGSPVKSEAEKQRVIQCLEAAINRRVSEGLKLELCTTDRVGLLSNVTRIFRENSLTVTRAEVKTKGGKALNTFYVSDASGYSIDAKTIDAIRKTIGQTILKVKNNPEEQHQQRQKPSSQESPTRFLFGGLFKSKSFVNFGLVRSYS
;
A
#
# COMPACT_ATOMS: atom_id res chain seq x y z
N MET A 1 -27.82 23.59 20.77
CA MET A 1 -27.10 22.47 21.42
C MET A 1 -25.65 22.41 20.91
N SER A 2 -24.86 23.50 20.99
CA SER A 2 -23.44 23.49 20.59
C SER A 2 -22.45 23.62 21.75
N PHE A 3 -22.94 23.69 22.99
CA PHE A 3 -22.09 23.92 24.17
C PHE A 3 -21.36 22.66 24.68
N SER A 4 -21.81 21.43 24.38
CA SER A 4 -21.10 20.22 24.85
C SER A 4 -19.90 19.87 23.95
N GLN A 5 -20.02 20.10 22.64
CA GLN A 5 -18.95 19.83 21.69
C GLN A 5 -17.71 20.71 21.93
N ASP A 6 -17.92 22.00 22.24
CA ASP A 6 -16.83 22.92 22.60
C ASP A 6 -16.14 22.55 23.92
N MET A 7 -16.85 21.94 24.87
CA MET A 7 -16.29 21.55 26.18
C MET A 7 -15.51 20.23 26.11
N ASP A 8 -15.98 19.29 25.30
CA ASP A 8 -15.27 18.03 25.04
C ASP A 8 -13.94 18.31 24.29
N ASP A 9 -13.95 19.24 23.33
CA ASP A 9 -12.74 19.69 22.61
C ASP A 9 -11.72 20.37 23.53
N GLU A 10 -12.15 21.23 24.48
CA GLU A 10 -11.25 21.86 25.45
C GLU A 10 -10.70 20.86 26.47
N TYR A 11 -11.48 19.84 26.83
CA TYR A 11 -11.04 18.77 27.73
C TYR A 11 -10.01 17.85 27.05
N GLU A 12 -10.22 17.47 25.78
CA GLU A 12 -9.22 16.71 25.03
C GLU A 12 -7.91 17.50 24.84
N LYS A 13 -7.99 18.79 24.50
CA LYS A 13 -6.80 19.67 24.44
C LYS A 13 -6.07 19.74 25.77
N LEU A 14 -6.79 19.74 26.89
CA LEU A 14 -6.19 19.72 28.22
C LEU A 14 -5.49 18.39 28.50
N ILE A 15 -6.10 17.25 28.15
CA ILE A 15 -5.48 15.92 28.28
C ILE A 15 -4.19 15.85 27.45
N ARG A 16 -4.22 16.31 26.19
CA ARG A 16 -3.02 16.37 25.32
C ARG A 16 -1.90 17.22 25.92
N ARG A 17 -2.25 18.34 26.57
CA ARG A 17 -1.26 19.19 27.27
C ARG A 17 -0.70 18.56 28.53
N MET A 18 -1.50 17.77 29.25
CA MET A 18 -1.07 17.09 30.47
C MET A 18 -0.19 15.88 30.17
N ASN A 19 -0.48 15.16 29.09
CA ASN A 19 0.23 13.96 28.67
C ASN A 19 0.66 14.08 27.19
N PRO A 20 1.67 14.91 26.90
CA PRO A 20 2.13 15.10 25.54
C PRO A 20 2.66 13.77 24.97
N PRO A 21 2.47 13.52 23.66
CA PRO A 21 3.00 12.32 23.03
C PRO A 21 4.52 12.29 23.18
N ARG A 22 5.06 11.13 23.57
CA ARG A 22 6.48 10.87 23.79
C ARG A 22 6.92 9.80 22.82
N VAL A 23 8.04 10.07 22.17
CA VAL A 23 8.67 9.14 21.24
C VAL A 23 10.04 8.80 21.80
N VAL A 24 10.34 7.51 21.88
CA VAL A 24 11.65 7.00 22.28
C VAL A 24 12.18 6.14 21.15
N ILE A 25 13.28 6.59 20.56
CA ILE A 25 14.01 5.85 19.53
C ILE A 25 15.19 5.14 20.19
N ASP A 26 15.29 3.84 19.98
CA ASP A 26 16.27 2.95 20.58
C ASP A 26 16.93 2.10 19.49
N ASN A 27 18.21 2.39 19.23
CA ASN A 27 19.02 1.68 18.26
C ASN A 27 19.91 0.59 18.90
N ASP A 28 19.83 0.37 20.21
CA ASP A 28 20.73 -0.52 20.95
C ASP A 28 20.06 -1.83 21.33
N SER A 29 18.77 -1.81 21.70
CA SER A 29 18.06 -2.99 22.24
C SER A 29 17.83 -4.11 21.22
N CYS A 30 17.70 -3.79 19.93
CA CYS A 30 17.56 -4.78 18.87
C CYS A 30 18.79 -4.74 17.96
N LYS A 31 19.34 -5.90 17.56
CA LYS A 31 20.55 -5.95 16.70
C LYS A 31 20.29 -5.55 15.26
N ASN A 32 19.09 -5.83 14.75
CA ASN A 32 18.79 -5.77 13.32
C ASN A 32 17.77 -4.68 12.95
N ALA A 33 17.17 -4.01 13.92
CA ALA A 33 16.15 -2.99 13.68
C ALA A 33 16.30 -1.82 14.65
N THR A 34 15.78 -0.67 14.24
CA THR A 34 15.57 0.50 15.09
C THR A 34 14.24 0.35 15.81
N VAL A 35 14.23 0.48 17.14
CA VAL A 35 13.00 0.35 17.93
C VAL A 35 12.43 1.73 18.20
N ILE A 36 11.19 1.98 17.77
CA ILE A 36 10.47 3.22 18.00
C ILE A 36 9.33 2.92 18.96
N ARG A 37 9.32 3.59 20.12
CA ARG A 37 8.22 3.50 21.09
C ARG A 37 7.46 4.82 21.10
N VAL A 38 6.14 4.74 20.98
CA VAL A 38 5.25 5.90 20.97
C VAL A 38 4.28 5.76 22.13
N ASP A 39 4.34 6.73 23.06
CA ASP A 39 3.47 6.82 24.22
C ASP A 39 2.62 8.09 24.14
N SER A 40 1.29 7.99 24.22
CA SER A 40 0.42 9.18 24.23
C SER A 40 -0.92 8.92 24.92
N ALA A 41 -1.73 9.97 25.06
CA ALA A 41 -3.16 9.79 25.27
C ALA A 41 -3.76 9.03 24.09
N ASN A 42 -4.71 8.13 24.36
CA ASN A 42 -5.39 7.38 23.31
C ASN A 42 -6.42 8.26 22.59
N GLU A 43 -6.25 8.39 21.28
CA GLU A 43 -7.15 9.13 20.40
C GLU A 43 -7.53 8.28 19.21
N TYR A 44 -8.77 8.44 18.74
CA TYR A 44 -9.22 7.71 17.56
C TYR A 44 -8.35 8.05 16.34
N GLY A 45 -7.71 7.04 15.76
CA GLY A 45 -6.90 7.18 14.54
C GLY A 45 -5.39 7.39 14.77
N ILE A 46 -4.91 7.44 16.02
CA ILE A 46 -3.49 7.68 16.30
C ILE A 46 -2.56 6.57 15.75
N LEU A 47 -2.97 5.30 15.84
CA LEU A 47 -2.24 4.17 15.25
C LEU A 47 -2.03 4.37 13.74
N LEU A 48 -3.09 4.80 13.04
CA LEU A 48 -3.01 5.05 11.61
C LEU A 48 -2.06 6.21 11.30
N GLU A 49 -2.10 7.29 12.09
CA GLU A 49 -1.18 8.42 11.93
C GLU A 49 0.30 8.00 12.09
N VAL A 50 0.60 7.22 13.13
CA VAL A 50 1.95 6.70 13.37
C VAL A 50 2.41 5.83 12.20
N VAL A 51 1.59 4.84 11.80
CA VAL A 51 1.93 3.92 10.71
C VAL A 51 2.05 4.66 9.38
N GLN A 52 1.26 5.70 9.15
CA GLN A 52 1.34 6.56 7.97
C GLN A 52 2.68 7.30 7.92
N ILE A 53 3.09 7.96 9.01
CA ILE A 53 4.38 8.69 9.07
C ILE A 53 5.56 7.76 8.81
N LEU A 54 5.58 6.57 9.43
CA LEU A 54 6.64 5.59 9.20
C LEU A 54 6.66 5.10 7.74
N THR A 55 5.48 4.94 7.14
CA THR A 55 5.32 4.54 5.74
C THR A 55 5.78 5.63 4.76
N ASP A 56 5.49 6.90 5.05
CA ASP A 56 5.90 8.06 4.24
C ASP A 56 7.42 8.23 4.19
N LEU A 57 8.10 7.87 5.29
CA LEU A 57 9.55 7.80 5.38
C LEU A 57 10.15 6.57 4.66
N ASN A 58 9.31 5.74 4.05
CA ASN A 58 9.66 4.49 3.41
C ASN A 58 10.37 3.49 4.35
N LEU A 59 10.01 3.49 5.62
CA LEU A 59 10.49 2.52 6.59
C LEU A 59 9.65 1.24 6.52
N THR A 60 10.30 0.10 6.73
CA THR A 60 9.65 -1.20 6.80
C THR A 60 9.49 -1.60 8.27
N ILE A 61 8.24 -1.79 8.69
CA ILE A 61 7.91 -2.27 10.04
C ILE A 61 8.00 -3.80 10.03
N THR A 62 8.95 -4.36 10.76
CA THR A 62 9.19 -5.82 10.83
C THR A 62 8.47 -6.48 12.00
N LYS A 63 8.30 -5.73 13.09
CA LYS A 63 7.48 -6.15 14.23
C LYS A 63 6.76 -4.95 14.81
N ALA A 64 5.57 -5.17 15.33
CA ALA A 64 4.87 -4.15 16.11
C ALA A 64 4.07 -4.77 17.26
N TYR A 65 4.03 -4.06 18.38
CA TYR A 65 3.16 -4.35 19.51
C TYR A 65 2.31 -3.11 19.77
N ILE A 66 0.99 -3.28 19.72
CA ILE A 66 0.02 -2.19 19.79
C ILE A 66 -0.79 -2.36 21.08
N SER A 67 -0.98 -1.29 21.84
CA SER A 67 -1.78 -1.30 23.06
C SER A 67 -2.44 0.04 23.36
N SER A 68 -3.77 0.06 23.34
CA SER A 68 -4.62 1.24 23.51
C SER A 68 -5.60 1.06 24.69
N ASP A 69 -5.07 0.85 25.90
CA ASP A 69 -5.83 0.52 27.11
C ASP A 69 -5.91 1.67 28.12
N GLY A 70 -7.04 1.77 28.82
CA GLY A 70 -7.16 2.66 29.98
C GLY A 70 -6.99 4.16 29.66
N GLY A 71 -7.24 4.57 28.42
CA GLY A 71 -7.03 5.95 27.94
C GLY A 71 -5.59 6.25 27.51
N TRP A 72 -4.71 5.24 27.51
CA TRP A 72 -3.33 5.35 27.09
C TRP A 72 -3.08 4.59 25.80
N PHE A 73 -2.15 5.10 25.01
CA PHE A 73 -1.66 4.51 23.78
C PHE A 73 -0.16 4.27 23.94
N MET A 74 0.27 3.02 23.82
CA MET A 74 1.66 2.61 23.96
C MET A 74 1.98 1.56 22.91
N ASP A 75 2.65 2.01 21.85
CA ASP A 75 2.98 1.18 20.71
C ASP A 75 4.48 1.10 20.51
N VAL A 76 4.96 -0.08 20.12
CA VAL A 76 6.36 -0.36 19.85
C VAL A 76 6.49 -0.88 18.43
N PHE A 77 7.32 -0.24 17.62
CA PHE A 77 7.59 -0.61 16.23
C PHE A 77 9.08 -0.91 16.04
N ASN A 78 9.39 -2.09 15.52
CA ASN A 78 10.72 -2.41 15.02
C ASN A 78 10.75 -2.03 13.54
N VAL A 79 11.61 -1.07 13.18
CA VAL A 79 11.70 -0.54 11.82
C VAL A 79 13.08 -0.73 11.21
N THR A 80 13.09 -0.86 9.90
CA THR A 80 14.29 -0.93 9.05
C THR A 80 14.13 0.01 7.86
N ASP A 81 15.23 0.37 7.21
CA ASP A 81 15.19 1.03 5.91
C ASP A 81 14.74 0.06 4.79
N GLN A 82 14.72 0.54 3.54
CA GLN A 82 14.33 -0.29 2.39
C GLN A 82 15.32 -1.42 2.08
N ASP A 83 16.55 -1.33 2.58
CA ASP A 83 17.61 -2.32 2.40
C ASP A 83 17.67 -3.32 3.58
N GLY A 84 16.78 -3.17 4.57
CA GLY A 84 16.68 -4.03 5.75
C GLY A 84 17.68 -3.68 6.87
N ASN A 85 18.32 -2.51 6.80
CA ASN A 85 19.25 -2.05 7.83
C ASN A 85 18.56 -1.18 8.88
N LYS A 86 19.25 -0.97 10.01
CA LYS A 86 18.83 0.01 11.02
C LYS A 86 18.78 1.42 10.44
N VAL A 87 17.79 2.17 10.89
CA VAL A 87 17.69 3.60 10.59
C VAL A 87 18.70 4.34 11.47
N THR A 88 19.76 4.84 10.83
CA THR A 88 20.86 5.56 11.50
C THR A 88 20.98 7.00 11.04
N ASP A 89 20.23 7.40 10.01
CA ASP A 89 20.19 8.77 9.51
C ASP A 89 19.55 9.70 10.54
N GLU A 90 20.36 10.57 11.13
CA GLU A 90 19.93 11.54 12.14
C GLU A 90 18.81 12.46 11.66
N VAL A 91 18.75 12.79 10.37
CA VAL A 91 17.68 13.64 9.80
C VAL A 91 16.35 12.92 9.83
N VAL A 92 16.34 11.62 9.50
CA VAL A 92 15.14 10.79 9.55
C VAL A 92 14.69 10.59 11.00
N LEU A 93 15.63 10.32 11.92
CA LEU A 93 15.32 10.12 13.34
C LEU A 93 14.78 11.40 13.99
N ASP A 94 15.39 12.56 13.71
CA ASP A 94 14.92 13.87 14.18
C ASP A 94 13.53 14.20 13.62
N TYR A 95 13.27 13.88 12.35
CA TYR A 95 11.94 14.05 11.76
C TYR A 95 10.89 13.18 12.45
N ILE A 96 11.18 11.90 12.73
CA ILE A 96 10.28 11.01 13.48
C ILE A 96 9.99 11.59 14.87
N GLN A 97 11.04 12.04 15.57
CA GLN A 97 10.92 12.62 16.91
C GLN A 97 10.03 13.87 16.92
N LYS A 98 10.12 14.71 15.89
CA LYS A 98 9.29 15.92 15.74
C LYS A 98 7.85 15.60 15.30
N SER A 99 7.69 14.72 14.32
CA SER A 99 6.38 14.40 13.72
C SER A 99 5.51 13.52 14.62
N LEU A 100 6.09 12.72 15.52
CA LEU A 100 5.35 11.89 16.46
C LEU A 100 5.45 12.40 17.92
N GLY A 101 6.33 13.36 18.19
CA GLY A 101 6.55 13.90 19.54
C GLY A 101 5.59 15.03 19.91
N PRO A 102 5.86 15.75 21.02
CA PRO A 102 4.98 16.79 21.55
C PRO A 102 4.69 17.92 20.55
N GLU A 103 5.63 18.18 19.65
CA GLU A 103 5.53 19.20 18.61
C GLU A 103 4.45 18.87 17.56
N ALA A 104 4.11 17.58 17.39
CA ALA A 104 3.03 17.12 16.52
C ALA A 104 1.65 17.65 16.96
N CYS A 105 1.45 17.87 18.27
CA CYS A 105 0.18 18.36 18.83
C CYS A 105 -0.21 19.75 18.32
N PHE A 106 0.75 20.54 17.82
CA PHE A 106 0.48 21.85 17.21
C PHE A 106 0.17 21.76 15.71
N SER A 107 0.52 20.65 15.06
CA SER A 107 0.34 20.45 13.63
C SER A 107 -1.00 19.80 13.28
N THR A 108 -1.56 18.95 14.14
CA THR A 108 -2.83 18.25 13.88
C THR A 108 -4.07 19.15 13.99
N SER A 109 -4.09 20.14 14.90
CA SER A 109 -5.17 21.16 14.96
C SER A 109 -5.06 22.27 13.90
N MET A 110 -3.94 22.38 13.18
CA MET A 110 -3.70 23.47 12.21
C MET A 110 -3.84 23.08 10.73
N ARG A 111 -4.25 21.86 10.39
CA ARG A 111 -4.62 21.54 8.99
C ARG A 111 -5.94 22.19 8.54
N THR A 112 -6.67 22.89 9.43
CA THR A 112 -7.95 23.55 9.09
C THR A 112 -7.92 25.08 9.23
N VAL A 113 -6.82 25.71 9.68
CA VAL A 113 -6.74 27.18 9.77
C VAL A 113 -5.34 27.70 9.40
N GLY A 114 -5.22 28.20 8.17
CA GLY A 114 -4.36 29.36 7.89
C GLY A 114 -2.89 29.12 7.52
N VAL A 115 -2.44 27.90 7.27
CA VAL A 115 -1.23 27.67 6.46
C VAL A 115 -1.70 27.04 5.16
N THR A 116 -1.76 27.85 4.10
CA THR A 116 -2.04 27.35 2.76
C THR A 116 -1.01 26.26 2.45
N PRO A 117 -1.39 24.97 2.27
CA PRO A 117 -0.49 24.04 1.60
C PRO A 117 -0.12 24.71 0.28
N SER A 118 1.15 24.73 -0.09
CA SER A 118 1.58 25.34 -1.35
C SER A 118 0.73 24.73 -2.47
N THR A 119 -0.22 25.53 -2.99
CA THR A 119 -1.21 25.16 -4.00
C THR A 119 -0.55 25.08 -5.37
N ASP A 120 0.50 24.27 -5.48
CA ASP A 120 1.35 24.24 -6.65
C ASP A 120 0.79 23.26 -7.71
N SER A 121 -0.17 22.41 -7.34
CA SER A 121 -0.83 21.48 -8.25
C SER A 121 -2.33 21.33 -8.00
N THR A 122 -3.04 20.91 -9.04
CA THR A 122 -4.44 20.46 -8.99
C THR A 122 -4.46 18.95 -8.83
N VAL A 123 -5.24 18.44 -7.87
CA VAL A 123 -5.42 17.01 -7.67
C VAL A 123 -6.66 16.55 -8.42
N ILE A 124 -6.52 15.46 -9.16
CA ILE A 124 -7.58 14.76 -9.86
C ILE A 124 -7.74 13.37 -9.25
N GLU A 125 -8.92 13.11 -8.70
CA GLU A 125 -9.32 11.79 -8.20
C GLU A 125 -10.28 11.16 -9.21
N LEU A 126 -10.01 9.93 -9.61
CA LEU A 126 -10.75 9.18 -10.61
C LEU A 126 -11.10 7.80 -10.05
N THR A 127 -12.38 7.42 -10.15
CA THR A 127 -12.83 6.07 -9.79
C THR A 127 -13.80 5.55 -10.84
N GLY A 128 -13.65 4.30 -11.26
CA GLY A 128 -14.50 3.71 -12.30
C GLY A 128 -14.25 2.23 -12.54
N CYS A 129 -14.77 1.72 -13.65
CA CYS A 129 -14.46 0.36 -14.12
C CYS A 129 -13.18 0.41 -14.96
N ASP A 130 -12.23 -0.47 -14.65
CA ASP A 130 -11.01 -0.61 -15.43
C ASP A 130 -11.27 -1.32 -16.76
N ARG A 131 -10.45 -1.01 -17.76
CA ARG A 131 -10.42 -1.71 -19.05
C ARG A 131 -9.04 -1.54 -19.71
N PRO A 132 -8.65 -2.46 -20.60
CA PRO A 132 -7.42 -2.32 -21.37
C PRO A 132 -7.33 -0.94 -22.06
N GLY A 133 -6.23 -0.24 -21.81
CA GLY A 133 -5.97 1.08 -22.39
C GLY A 133 -6.55 2.28 -21.65
N LEU A 134 -7.29 2.10 -20.55
CA LEU A 134 -7.89 3.20 -19.78
C LEU A 134 -6.87 4.28 -19.40
N LEU A 135 -5.74 3.88 -18.81
CA LEU A 135 -4.68 4.83 -18.42
C LEU A 135 -4.10 5.61 -19.62
N SER A 136 -3.98 4.96 -20.78
CA SER A 136 -3.52 5.64 -22.01
C SER A 136 -4.49 6.72 -22.47
N GLU A 137 -5.80 6.44 -22.39
CA GLU A 137 -6.84 7.40 -22.76
C GLU A 137 -6.92 8.58 -21.78
N LEU A 138 -6.87 8.31 -20.48
CA LEU A 138 -6.88 9.34 -19.44
C LEU A 138 -5.68 10.30 -19.61
N THR A 139 -4.48 9.75 -19.77
CA THR A 139 -3.26 10.55 -19.92
C THR A 139 -3.20 11.28 -21.26
N ALA A 140 -3.81 10.72 -22.32
CA ALA A 140 -3.98 11.42 -23.60
C ALA A 140 -4.91 12.63 -23.48
N VAL A 141 -6.02 12.52 -22.74
CA VAL A 141 -6.92 13.66 -22.46
C VAL A 141 -6.18 14.75 -21.70
N LEU A 142 -5.43 14.41 -20.65
CA LEU A 142 -4.64 15.37 -19.89
C LEU A 142 -3.60 16.09 -20.76
N THR A 143 -2.89 15.33 -21.59
CA THR A 143 -1.90 15.88 -22.54
C THR A 143 -2.57 16.82 -23.56
N HIS A 144 -3.74 16.45 -24.08
CA HIS A 144 -4.50 17.28 -25.02
C HIS A 144 -4.96 18.60 -24.38
N LEU A 145 -5.33 18.56 -23.09
CA LEU A 145 -5.74 19.73 -22.30
C LEU A 145 -4.56 20.50 -21.70
N LYS A 146 -3.33 20.24 -22.16
CA LYS A 146 -2.11 20.92 -21.72
C LYS A 146 -1.90 20.83 -20.21
N CYS A 147 -2.20 19.65 -19.65
CA CYS A 147 -1.91 19.33 -18.26
C CYS A 147 -0.62 18.51 -18.19
N SER A 148 0.34 18.94 -17.39
CA SER A 148 1.51 18.16 -17.04
C SER A 148 1.21 17.32 -15.79
N VAL A 149 1.65 16.06 -15.76
CA VAL A 149 1.42 15.15 -14.63
C VAL A 149 2.70 15.10 -13.79
N LEU A 150 2.65 15.63 -12.58
CA LEU A 150 3.80 15.65 -11.66
C LEU A 150 3.90 14.36 -10.83
N ASN A 151 2.76 13.91 -10.32
CA ASN A 151 2.63 12.68 -9.57
C ASN A 151 1.34 11.98 -9.99
N ALA A 152 1.36 10.67 -10.17
CA ALA A 152 0.14 9.89 -10.34
C ALA A 152 0.31 8.50 -9.78
N GLU A 153 -0.71 8.05 -9.06
CA GLU A 153 -0.81 6.68 -8.59
C GLU A 153 -2.13 6.07 -9.03
N VAL A 154 -2.06 4.86 -9.59
CA VAL A 154 -3.19 4.17 -10.22
C VAL A 154 -3.23 2.75 -9.70
N TRP A 155 -4.37 2.33 -9.16
CA TRP A 155 -4.62 0.97 -8.66
C TRP A 155 -5.80 0.36 -9.41
N THR A 156 -5.64 -0.90 -9.82
CA THR A 156 -6.73 -1.74 -10.33
C THR A 156 -6.92 -2.95 -9.42
N HIS A 157 -8.16 -3.27 -9.06
CA HIS A 157 -8.53 -4.50 -8.36
C HIS A 157 -9.99 -4.86 -8.68
N ASN A 158 -10.30 -6.14 -8.89
CA ASN A 158 -11.65 -6.64 -9.20
C ASN A 158 -12.38 -5.83 -10.30
N THR A 159 -11.70 -5.53 -11.41
CA THR A 159 -12.19 -4.70 -12.54
C THR A 159 -12.53 -3.25 -12.19
N ARG A 160 -12.18 -2.78 -10.99
CA ARG A 160 -12.30 -1.38 -10.56
C ARG A 160 -10.94 -0.70 -10.68
N ALA A 161 -10.96 0.57 -11.05
CA ALA A 161 -9.77 1.41 -11.07
C ALA A 161 -9.99 2.65 -10.19
N ALA A 162 -8.96 2.99 -9.42
CA ALA A 162 -8.82 4.26 -8.74
C ALA A 162 -7.51 4.94 -9.14
N ALA A 163 -7.53 6.25 -9.35
CA ALA A 163 -6.33 7.02 -9.60
C ALA A 163 -6.37 8.39 -8.91
N VAL A 164 -5.22 8.77 -8.36
CA VAL A 164 -4.98 10.12 -7.82
C VAL A 164 -3.83 10.72 -8.62
N MET A 165 -4.08 11.84 -9.28
CA MET A 165 -3.11 12.50 -10.16
C MET A 165 -2.94 13.97 -9.76
N GLN A 166 -1.71 14.37 -9.46
CA GLN A 166 -1.33 15.77 -9.29
C GLN A 166 -0.89 16.33 -10.64
N VAL A 167 -1.60 17.34 -11.10
CA VAL A 167 -1.39 17.97 -12.40
C VAL A 167 -1.14 19.46 -12.28
N THR A 168 -0.36 19.99 -13.22
CA THR A 168 -0.15 21.42 -13.39
C THR A 168 -0.48 21.83 -14.80
N ASP A 169 -0.68 23.14 -15.00
CA ASP A 169 -0.72 23.70 -16.33
C ASP A 169 0.66 23.59 -16.99
N ASP A 170 0.70 23.09 -18.22
CA ASP A 170 1.93 22.91 -18.99
C ASP A 170 2.68 24.23 -19.27
N SER A 171 1.95 25.33 -19.49
CA SER A 171 2.54 26.62 -19.85
C SER A 171 3.05 27.42 -18.64
N THR A 172 2.36 27.33 -17.49
CA THR A 172 2.70 28.10 -16.30
C THR A 172 3.44 27.29 -15.24
N GLY A 173 3.29 25.96 -15.25
CA GLY A 173 3.80 25.07 -14.21
C GLY A 173 3.03 25.15 -12.89
N CYS A 174 1.92 25.90 -12.84
CA CYS A 174 1.13 26.11 -11.63
C CYS A 174 -0.14 25.25 -11.60
N ALA A 175 -0.82 25.25 -10.45
CA ALA A 175 -2.15 24.66 -10.34
C ALA A 175 -3.14 25.28 -11.35
N ILE A 176 -4.04 24.44 -11.85
CA ILE A 176 -5.13 24.85 -12.74
C ILE A 176 -6.25 25.41 -11.85
N SER A 177 -6.48 26.72 -11.93
CA SER A 177 -7.52 27.41 -11.14
C SER A 177 -8.73 27.84 -11.95
N ASP A 178 -8.65 27.82 -13.29
CA ASP A 178 -9.75 28.25 -14.16
C ASP A 178 -10.95 27.28 -14.07
N PRO A 179 -12.13 27.72 -13.57
CA PRO A 179 -13.27 26.83 -13.33
C PRO A 179 -13.85 26.24 -14.63
N GLU A 180 -13.80 26.98 -15.75
CA GLU A 180 -14.30 26.46 -17.03
C GLU A 180 -13.42 25.31 -17.55
N ARG A 181 -12.10 25.48 -17.49
CA ARG A 181 -11.15 24.43 -17.82
C ARG A 181 -11.25 23.24 -16.87
N LEU A 182 -11.38 23.46 -15.56
CA LEU A 182 -11.59 22.38 -14.59
C LEU A 182 -12.88 21.60 -14.90
N SER A 183 -13.97 22.28 -15.23
CA SER A 183 -15.22 21.65 -15.67
C SER A 183 -15.03 20.83 -16.95
N ARG A 184 -14.30 21.36 -17.94
CA ARG A 184 -13.95 20.63 -19.18
C ARG A 184 -13.12 19.38 -18.90
N ILE A 185 -12.08 19.49 -18.06
CA ILE A 185 -11.24 18.35 -17.64
C ILE A 185 -12.13 17.28 -16.98
N LYS A 186 -12.93 17.68 -15.98
CA LYS A 186 -13.83 16.78 -15.25
C LYS A 186 -14.78 16.05 -16.19
N ASN A 187 -15.42 16.75 -17.12
CA ASN A 187 -16.39 16.15 -18.03
C ASN A 187 -15.74 15.17 -19.01
N LEU A 188 -14.57 15.53 -19.58
CA LEU A 188 -13.86 14.66 -20.52
C LEU A 188 -13.35 13.39 -19.84
N LEU A 189 -12.74 13.50 -18.66
CA LEU A 189 -12.28 12.34 -17.90
C LEU A 189 -13.44 11.45 -17.45
N ARG A 190 -14.56 12.05 -17.00
CA ARG A 190 -15.78 11.29 -16.66
C ARG A 190 -16.31 10.51 -17.86
N ASN A 191 -16.27 11.08 -19.06
CA ASN A 191 -16.70 10.38 -20.28
C ASN A 191 -15.79 9.19 -20.61
N VAL A 192 -14.47 9.35 -20.47
CA VAL A 192 -13.52 8.25 -20.64
C VAL A 192 -13.77 7.13 -19.62
N LEU A 193 -14.02 7.47 -18.35
CA LEU A 193 -14.29 6.48 -17.30
C LEU A 193 -15.62 5.73 -17.51
N LYS A 194 -16.67 6.42 -17.97
CA LYS A 194 -17.95 5.75 -18.31
C LYS A 194 -17.79 4.73 -19.43
N GLY A 195 -16.96 5.03 -20.43
CA GLY A 195 -16.78 4.16 -21.60
C GLY A 195 -18.11 3.78 -22.26
N SER A 196 -18.19 2.55 -22.79
CA SER A 196 -19.43 1.95 -23.33
C SER A 196 -20.16 1.05 -22.32
N SER A 197 -19.73 1.06 -21.04
CA SER A 197 -20.27 0.15 -20.03
C SER A 197 -21.64 0.63 -19.53
N ASN A 198 -22.66 -0.23 -19.63
CA ASN A 198 -23.99 -0.02 -19.06
C ASN A 198 -24.06 -0.40 -17.56
N THR A 199 -22.92 -0.55 -16.86
CA THR A 199 -22.91 -0.91 -15.44
C THR A 199 -23.48 0.20 -14.56
N PRO A 200 -24.28 -0.13 -13.53
CA PRO A 200 -24.95 0.85 -12.68
C PRO A 200 -24.02 1.62 -11.71
N LYS A 201 -22.77 1.19 -11.50
CA LYS A 201 -21.82 1.91 -10.63
C LYS A 201 -21.25 3.12 -11.39
N GLU A 202 -21.54 4.33 -10.90
CA GLU A 202 -21.16 5.58 -11.56
C GLU A 202 -19.66 5.85 -11.50
N ALA A 203 -19.06 6.15 -12.66
CA ALA A 203 -17.75 6.76 -12.73
C ALA A 203 -17.72 8.13 -12.02
N LYS A 204 -16.74 8.32 -11.14
CA LYS A 204 -16.54 9.55 -10.36
C LYS A 204 -15.25 10.25 -10.78
N THR A 205 -15.33 11.57 -10.87
CA THR A 205 -14.17 12.46 -11.09
C THR A 205 -14.30 13.64 -10.16
N VAL A 206 -13.32 13.81 -9.26
CA VAL A 206 -13.25 14.91 -8.31
C VAL A 206 -11.97 15.70 -8.59
N LEU A 207 -12.09 17.02 -8.49
CA LEU A 207 -10.98 17.96 -8.65
C LEU A 207 -10.87 18.77 -7.36
N SER A 208 -9.67 18.84 -6.80
CA SER A 208 -9.38 19.59 -5.58
C SER A 208 -8.03 20.29 -5.69
N HIS A 209 -7.77 21.20 -4.75
CA HIS A 209 -6.50 21.89 -4.60
C HIS A 209 -5.88 21.49 -3.26
N GLY A 210 -4.57 21.26 -3.24
CA GLY A 210 -3.83 20.91 -2.03
C GLY A 210 -3.20 19.52 -2.09
N GLU A 211 -2.50 19.14 -1.02
CA GLU A 211 -1.85 17.84 -0.91
C GLU A 211 -2.80 16.82 -0.28
N VAL A 212 -2.85 15.64 -0.90
CA VAL A 212 -3.59 14.49 -0.40
C VAL A 212 -2.61 13.35 -0.20
N HIS A 213 -2.66 12.68 0.95
CA HIS A 213 -1.87 11.47 1.18
C HIS A 213 -2.37 10.37 0.25
N THR A 214 -1.65 10.18 -0.86
CA THR A 214 -2.11 9.46 -2.06
C THR A 214 -2.51 8.03 -1.75
N ASP A 215 -1.66 7.31 -1.01
CA ASP A 215 -1.89 5.93 -0.59
C ASP A 215 -3.16 5.76 0.26
N ARG A 216 -3.38 6.68 1.20
CA ARG A 216 -4.55 6.67 2.11
C ARG A 216 -5.82 6.96 1.31
N ARG A 217 -5.76 7.93 0.40
CA ARG A 217 -6.91 8.31 -0.41
C ARG A 217 -7.31 7.22 -1.39
N LEU A 218 -6.35 6.54 -2.01
CA LEU A 218 -6.64 5.41 -2.89
C LEU A 218 -7.34 4.26 -2.15
N HIS A 219 -6.94 3.97 -0.90
CA HIS A 219 -7.68 3.01 -0.05
C HIS A 219 -9.14 3.40 0.13
N GLN A 220 -9.39 4.65 0.53
CA GLN A 220 -10.74 5.18 0.72
C GLN A 220 -11.55 5.11 -0.58
N MET A 221 -10.97 5.54 -1.70
CA MET A 221 -11.63 5.51 -3.00
C MET A 221 -12.01 4.09 -3.43
N MET A 222 -11.13 3.10 -3.26
CA MET A 222 -11.43 1.71 -3.60
C MET A 222 -12.49 1.11 -2.66
N PHE A 223 -12.41 1.40 -1.37
CA PHE A 223 -13.39 0.97 -0.38
C PHE A 223 -14.79 1.57 -0.62
N GLU A 224 -14.89 2.89 -0.82
CA GLU A 224 -16.15 3.60 -1.14
C GLU A 224 -16.81 3.04 -2.41
N ASP A 225 -15.98 2.57 -3.33
CA ASP A 225 -16.38 2.03 -4.63
C ASP A 225 -16.69 0.52 -4.59
N ARG A 226 -16.42 -0.10 -3.44
CA ARG A 226 -16.69 -1.50 -3.12
C ARG A 226 -16.02 -2.47 -4.08
N ASP A 227 -14.72 -2.28 -4.28
CA ASP A 227 -13.88 -3.22 -5.02
C ASP A 227 -13.77 -4.60 -4.34
N TYR A 228 -14.03 -4.68 -3.03
CA TYR A 228 -14.05 -5.93 -2.25
C TYR A 228 -15.27 -6.81 -2.52
N GLU A 229 -16.33 -6.28 -3.15
CA GLU A 229 -17.48 -7.10 -3.57
C GLU A 229 -17.07 -7.92 -4.80
N HIS A 230 -16.77 -9.21 -4.62
CA HIS A 230 -16.58 -10.13 -5.76
C HIS A 230 -17.88 -10.19 -6.58
N LEU A 231 -17.82 -9.82 -7.86
CA LEU A 231 -18.89 -10.10 -8.80
C LEU A 231 -18.93 -11.62 -8.99
N ALA A 232 -19.88 -12.29 -8.33
CA ALA A 232 -20.17 -13.72 -8.42
C ALA A 232 -20.71 -14.13 -9.80
N THR A 233 -20.04 -13.71 -10.88
CA THR A 233 -20.36 -14.04 -12.28
C THR A 233 -19.21 -14.73 -13.02
N ALA A 234 -18.08 -14.98 -12.36
CA ALA A 234 -17.19 -16.04 -12.81
C ALA A 234 -17.72 -17.34 -12.21
N VAL A 235 -18.36 -18.13 -13.06
CA VAL A 235 -18.59 -19.56 -12.90
C VAL A 235 -17.41 -20.16 -12.14
N ASP A 236 -17.68 -21.04 -11.17
CA ASP A 236 -16.68 -21.90 -10.53
C ASP A 236 -15.79 -22.54 -11.61
N ASP A 237 -14.71 -21.85 -11.97
CA ASP A 237 -13.70 -22.36 -12.86
C ASP A 237 -12.82 -23.20 -11.95
N GLU A 238 -13.19 -24.48 -11.86
CA GLU A 238 -12.42 -25.62 -11.34
C GLU A 238 -11.11 -25.79 -12.15
N SER A 239 -10.36 -24.69 -12.33
CA SER A 239 -9.10 -24.59 -13.03
C SER A 239 -8.15 -23.58 -12.37
N SER A 240 -8.48 -23.05 -11.18
CA SER A 240 -7.49 -22.42 -10.32
C SER A 240 -6.41 -23.47 -10.00
N SER A 241 -5.25 -23.32 -10.65
CA SER A 241 -4.11 -24.16 -10.39
C SER A 241 -3.80 -24.16 -8.89
N VAL A 242 -3.40 -25.31 -8.32
CA VAL A 242 -3.08 -25.51 -6.89
C VAL A 242 -2.01 -24.52 -6.34
N GLN A 243 -1.40 -23.70 -7.20
CA GLN A 243 -0.47 -22.63 -6.85
C GLN A 243 -1.15 -21.30 -6.50
N ASP A 244 -2.35 -21.02 -7.03
CA ASP A 244 -3.09 -19.76 -6.87
C ASP A 244 -3.73 -19.65 -5.48
N GLU A 245 -4.24 -20.76 -4.93
CA GLU A 245 -4.76 -20.79 -3.54
C GLU A 245 -3.68 -20.52 -2.49
N ARG A 246 -2.40 -20.77 -2.78
CA ARG A 246 -1.31 -20.59 -1.82
C ARG A 246 -0.82 -19.15 -1.70
N GLN A 247 -1.24 -18.26 -2.60
CA GLN A 247 -0.85 -16.86 -2.58
C GLN A 247 -1.92 -15.94 -2.01
N ARG A 248 -3.13 -16.46 -1.76
CA ARG A 248 -4.22 -15.68 -1.17
C ARG A 248 -3.94 -15.36 0.29
N PRO A 249 -4.23 -14.13 0.75
CA PRO A 249 -4.20 -13.81 2.16
C PRO A 249 -5.23 -14.66 2.91
N ASP A 250 -4.80 -15.27 4.02
CA ASP A 250 -5.67 -15.96 4.96
C ASP A 250 -6.10 -14.95 6.03
N VAL A 251 -7.38 -14.60 6.04
CA VAL A 251 -7.95 -13.65 7.00
C VAL A 251 -9.06 -14.32 7.80
N CYS A 252 -8.87 -14.38 9.11
CA CYS A 252 -9.83 -14.96 10.05
C CYS A 252 -10.34 -13.88 11.02
N VAL A 253 -11.62 -13.95 11.37
CA VAL A 253 -12.25 -13.05 12.34
C VAL A 253 -13.03 -13.88 13.35
N ASP A 254 -12.61 -13.85 14.61
CA ASP A 254 -13.23 -14.63 15.68
C ASP A 254 -13.62 -13.72 16.84
N ASN A 255 -14.74 -14.02 17.50
CA ASN A 255 -15.18 -13.24 18.65
C ASN A 255 -14.64 -13.84 19.94
N TRP A 256 -13.92 -13.02 20.70
CA TRP A 256 -13.51 -13.34 22.06
C TRP A 256 -14.63 -12.98 23.02
N LEU A 257 -15.52 -13.94 23.26
CA LEU A 257 -16.76 -13.76 24.04
C LEU A 257 -16.53 -13.24 25.47
N ASP A 258 -15.40 -13.59 26.11
CA ASP A 258 -15.12 -13.18 27.49
C ASP A 258 -14.63 -11.73 27.66
N LYS A 259 -14.23 -11.05 26.57
CA LYS A 259 -13.62 -9.71 26.63
C LYS A 259 -14.24 -8.68 25.69
N ASP A 260 -15.38 -9.02 25.08
CA ASP A 260 -16.10 -8.16 24.11
C ASP A 260 -15.21 -7.63 22.99
N TYR A 261 -14.25 -8.44 22.52
CA TYR A 261 -13.37 -8.13 21.39
C TYR A 261 -13.66 -9.06 20.22
N SER A 262 -13.41 -8.56 19.01
CA SER A 262 -13.17 -9.42 17.84
C SER A 262 -11.68 -9.50 17.57
N VAL A 263 -11.17 -10.70 17.32
CA VAL A 263 -9.79 -10.96 16.95
C VAL A 263 -9.74 -11.14 15.44
N VAL A 264 -9.01 -10.26 14.78
CA VAL A 264 -8.74 -10.31 13.34
C VAL A 264 -7.32 -10.84 13.17
N THR A 265 -7.18 -12.00 12.51
CA THR A 265 -5.89 -12.59 12.17
C THR A 265 -5.68 -12.49 10.68
N VAL A 266 -4.52 -11.99 10.25
CA VAL A 266 -4.10 -11.88 8.86
C VAL A 266 -2.79 -12.62 8.69
N ARG A 267 -2.76 -13.59 7.77
CA ARG A 267 -1.55 -14.30 7.35
C ARG A 267 -1.41 -14.21 5.83
N CYS A 268 -0.32 -13.63 5.36
CA CYS A 268 -0.07 -13.52 3.93
C CYS A 268 1.42 -13.36 3.64
N LYS A 269 1.79 -13.30 2.36
CA LYS A 269 3.17 -12.97 1.95
C LYS A 269 3.52 -11.56 2.42
N ASP A 270 4.67 -11.41 3.07
CA ASP A 270 5.10 -10.09 3.55
C ASP A 270 5.45 -9.16 2.39
N ARG A 271 5.17 -7.86 2.59
CA ARG A 271 5.53 -6.79 1.67
C ARG A 271 5.53 -5.43 2.36
N PRO A 272 6.27 -4.45 1.81
CA PRO A 272 6.19 -3.07 2.27
C PRO A 272 4.73 -2.57 2.31
N LYS A 273 4.43 -1.76 3.33
CA LYS A 273 3.13 -1.13 3.60
C LYS A 273 1.99 -2.09 3.97
N LEU A 274 2.25 -3.37 4.23
CA LEU A 274 1.19 -4.32 4.61
C LEU A 274 0.44 -3.89 5.88
N LEU A 275 1.16 -3.51 6.95
CA LEU A 275 0.56 -2.99 8.19
C LEU A 275 -0.27 -1.72 7.95
N PHE A 276 0.23 -0.82 7.09
CA PHE A 276 -0.52 0.38 6.71
C PHE A 276 -1.85 0.04 6.05
N ASP A 277 -1.86 -0.93 5.13
CA ASP A 277 -3.05 -1.33 4.40
C ASP A 277 -4.10 -2.00 5.32
N THR A 278 -3.67 -2.86 6.26
CA THR A 278 -4.59 -3.53 7.21
C THR A 278 -5.18 -2.54 8.21
N VAL A 279 -4.35 -1.66 8.79
CA VAL A 279 -4.82 -0.60 9.71
C VAL A 279 -5.73 0.40 9.00
N CYS A 280 -5.41 0.81 7.77
CA CYS A 280 -6.30 1.64 6.95
C CYS A 280 -7.68 1.01 6.80
N THR A 281 -7.71 -0.28 6.45
CA THR A 281 -8.95 -1.01 6.21
C THR A 281 -9.81 -1.10 7.47
N LEU A 282 -9.20 -1.50 8.60
CA LEU A 282 -9.91 -1.56 9.88
C LEU A 282 -10.47 -0.18 10.27
N THR A 283 -9.67 0.87 10.10
CA THR A 283 -10.09 2.25 10.40
C THR A 283 -11.23 2.73 9.49
N ASP A 284 -11.18 2.44 8.19
CA ASP A 284 -12.24 2.81 7.22
C ASP A 284 -13.54 2.05 7.46
N MET A 285 -13.43 0.82 7.98
CA MET A 285 -14.55 0.02 8.47
C MET A 285 -15.01 0.42 9.88
N GLN A 286 -14.43 1.48 10.46
CA GLN A 286 -14.76 2.02 11.78
C GLN A 286 -14.48 1.03 12.93
N TYR A 287 -13.44 0.20 12.78
CA TYR A 287 -12.89 -0.60 13.88
C TYR A 287 -11.69 0.10 14.50
N VAL A 288 -11.66 0.09 15.83
CA VAL A 288 -10.56 0.56 16.67
C VAL A 288 -9.72 -0.64 17.09
N VAL A 289 -8.41 -0.56 16.86
CA VAL A 289 -7.44 -1.56 17.33
C VAL A 289 -7.05 -1.24 18.78
N PHE A 290 -7.42 -2.13 19.70
CA PHE A 290 -7.07 -2.02 21.12
C PHE A 290 -5.75 -2.71 21.42
N HIS A 291 -5.56 -3.90 20.85
CA HIS A 291 -4.28 -4.60 20.93
C HIS A 291 -3.91 -5.11 19.56
N GLY A 292 -2.61 -5.23 19.32
CA GLY A 292 -2.13 -5.83 18.09
C GLY A 292 -0.74 -6.41 18.24
N SER A 293 -0.49 -7.47 17.49
CA SER A 293 0.83 -8.05 17.32
C SER A 293 1.09 -8.22 15.83
N VAL A 294 2.21 -7.70 15.36
CA VAL A 294 2.66 -7.78 13.97
C VAL A 294 4.01 -8.44 13.97
N ASP A 295 4.16 -9.47 13.15
CA ASP A 295 5.43 -10.15 12.91
C ASP A 295 5.57 -10.40 11.41
N SER A 296 6.62 -9.84 10.81
CA SER A 296 7.00 -10.11 9.43
C SER A 296 8.45 -10.60 9.31
N GLU A 297 8.97 -11.26 10.34
CA GLU A 297 10.24 -11.96 10.25
C GLU A 297 10.15 -13.18 9.33
N GLY A 298 10.40 -12.99 8.04
CA GLY A 298 10.46 -14.05 7.05
C GLY A 298 9.88 -13.64 5.70
N THR A 299 9.33 -14.61 4.98
CA THR A 299 8.62 -14.38 3.70
C THR A 299 7.11 -14.22 3.89
N GLU A 300 6.59 -14.61 5.05
CA GLU A 300 5.19 -14.46 5.44
C GLU A 300 5.10 -13.44 6.59
N ALA A 301 4.02 -12.68 6.59
CA ALA A 301 3.64 -11.80 7.68
C ALA A 301 2.45 -12.40 8.43
N TYR A 302 2.47 -12.26 9.75
CA TYR A 302 1.41 -12.58 10.68
C TYR A 302 0.99 -11.31 11.42
N GLN A 303 -0.30 -10.99 11.40
CA GLN A 303 -0.85 -9.84 12.12
C GLN A 303 -2.09 -10.29 12.87
N GLU A 304 -2.17 -9.97 14.16
CA GLU A 304 -3.30 -10.26 15.03
C GLU A 304 -3.76 -8.95 15.66
N TYR A 305 -5.05 -8.62 15.51
CA TYR A 305 -5.65 -7.40 16.02
C TYR A 305 -6.86 -7.70 16.88
N TYR A 306 -6.90 -7.10 18.07
CA TYR A 306 -8.06 -7.09 18.95
C TYR A 306 -8.81 -5.81 18.70
N VAL A 307 -9.98 -5.93 18.08
CA VAL A 307 -10.76 -4.79 17.59
C VAL A 307 -12.13 -4.72 18.23
N ARG A 308 -12.64 -3.49 18.32
CA ARG A 308 -14.07 -3.20 18.50
C ARG A 308 -14.49 -2.17 17.48
N HIS A 309 -15.73 -2.21 17.07
CA HIS A 309 -16.31 -1.13 16.29
C HIS A 309 -16.36 0.15 17.14
N ILE A 310 -16.38 1.34 16.52
CA ILE A 310 -16.45 2.63 17.22
C ILE A 310 -17.63 2.77 18.18
N ASP A 311 -18.69 1.96 18.00
CA ASP A 311 -19.84 1.87 18.91
C ASP A 311 -19.56 1.03 20.17
N GLY A 312 -18.33 0.52 20.32
CA GLY A 312 -17.87 -0.30 21.43
C GLY A 312 -18.21 -1.78 21.31
N SER A 313 -18.83 -2.22 20.21
CA SER A 313 -19.25 -3.61 20.05
C SER A 313 -18.25 -4.48 19.27
N PRO A 314 -18.19 -5.79 19.53
CA PRO A 314 -17.51 -6.72 18.63
C PRO A 314 -18.30 -6.89 17.32
N VAL A 315 -17.70 -7.53 16.32
CA VAL A 315 -18.35 -7.96 15.07
C VAL A 315 -19.56 -8.83 15.40
N LYS A 316 -20.76 -8.38 15.03
CA LYS A 316 -22.02 -8.96 15.53
C LYS A 316 -22.60 -10.07 14.67
N SER A 317 -22.33 -10.05 13.36
CA SER A 317 -23.00 -10.93 12.39
C SER A 317 -22.04 -11.58 11.41
N GLU A 318 -22.44 -12.74 10.87
CA GLU A 318 -21.63 -13.44 9.85
C GLU A 318 -21.45 -12.59 8.58
N ALA A 319 -22.44 -11.79 8.21
CA ALA A 319 -22.33 -10.89 7.06
C ALA A 319 -21.33 -9.74 7.30
N GLU A 320 -21.25 -9.24 8.53
CA GLU A 320 -20.25 -8.23 8.92
C GLU A 320 -18.85 -8.85 8.98
N LYS A 321 -18.72 -10.05 9.57
CA LYS A 321 -17.50 -10.85 9.56
C LYS A 321 -16.99 -11.08 8.15
N GLN A 322 -17.84 -11.56 7.24
CA GLN A 322 -17.47 -11.78 5.85
C GLN A 322 -17.05 -10.49 5.14
N ARG A 323 -17.68 -9.36 5.48
CA ARG A 323 -17.29 -8.05 4.94
C ARG A 323 -15.90 -7.64 5.42
N VAL A 324 -15.57 -7.83 6.69
CA VAL A 324 -14.24 -7.53 7.25
C VAL A 324 -13.17 -8.34 6.53
N ILE A 325 -13.42 -9.64 6.38
CA ILE A 325 -12.54 -10.56 5.63
C ILE A 325 -12.32 -10.05 4.20
N GLN A 326 -13.40 -9.85 3.43
CA GLN A 326 -13.32 -9.39 2.04
C GLN A 326 -12.60 -8.04 1.89
N CYS A 327 -12.83 -7.09 2.81
CA CYS A 327 -12.18 -5.78 2.76
C CYS A 327 -10.67 -5.89 3.01
N LEU A 328 -10.26 -6.73 3.97
CA LEU A 328 -8.84 -6.96 4.27
C LEU A 328 -8.15 -7.71 3.14
N GLU A 329 -8.76 -8.77 2.61
CA GLU A 329 -8.24 -9.50 1.45
C GLU A 329 -8.07 -8.58 0.24
N ALA A 330 -9.09 -7.77 -0.08
CA ALA A 330 -9.03 -6.78 -1.15
C ALA A 330 -7.91 -5.77 -0.92
N ALA A 331 -7.81 -5.20 0.29
CA ALA A 331 -6.76 -4.25 0.65
C ALA A 331 -5.35 -4.81 0.49
N ILE A 332 -5.15 -6.08 0.86
CA ILE A 332 -3.89 -6.78 0.69
C ILE A 332 -3.61 -6.97 -0.81
N ASN A 333 -4.58 -7.45 -1.58
CA ASN A 333 -4.43 -7.79 -3.00
C ASN A 333 -4.28 -6.56 -3.90
N ARG A 334 -4.85 -5.40 -3.56
CA ARG A 334 -4.70 -4.13 -4.32
C ARG A 334 -3.24 -3.78 -4.63
N ARG A 335 -2.32 -4.08 -3.72
CA ARG A 335 -0.87 -3.81 -3.88
C ARG A 335 -0.04 -5.04 -4.22
N VAL A 336 -0.62 -6.24 -4.19
CA VAL A 336 0.00 -7.46 -4.74
C VAL A 336 -0.23 -7.39 -6.25
N SER A 337 0.58 -6.57 -6.92
CA SER A 337 0.48 -6.42 -8.36
C SER A 337 1.14 -7.62 -9.03
N GLU A 338 0.32 -8.58 -9.42
CA GLU A 338 0.69 -9.64 -10.35
C GLU A 338 1.07 -9.02 -11.69
N GLY A 339 2.22 -9.43 -12.24
CA GLY A 339 2.70 -8.94 -13.54
C GLY A 339 4.17 -8.51 -13.54
N LEU A 340 4.62 -8.05 -14.69
CA LEU A 340 6.00 -7.63 -14.91
C LEU A 340 6.20 -6.18 -14.44
N LYS A 341 7.23 -5.95 -13.63
CA LYS A 341 7.60 -4.61 -13.18
C LYS A 341 8.50 -3.91 -14.21
N LEU A 342 8.04 -2.79 -14.72
CA LEU A 342 8.77 -1.92 -15.64
C LEU A 342 9.10 -0.58 -14.98
N GLU A 343 10.39 -0.23 -14.94
CA GLU A 343 10.88 1.04 -14.40
C GLU A 343 11.39 1.94 -15.53
N LEU A 344 10.76 3.10 -15.70
CA LEU A 344 11.11 4.14 -16.66
C LEU A 344 11.89 5.25 -15.95
N CYS A 345 13.10 5.54 -16.42
CA CYS A 345 13.89 6.67 -15.95
C CYS A 345 14.41 7.48 -17.14
N THR A 346 13.89 8.69 -17.32
CA THR A 346 14.27 9.58 -18.43
C THR A 346 14.02 11.05 -18.08
N THR A 347 14.45 11.96 -18.94
CA THR A 347 14.09 13.39 -18.82
C THR A 347 12.60 13.53 -19.08
N ASP A 348 11.91 14.20 -18.15
CA ASP A 348 10.48 14.38 -18.27
C ASP A 348 10.14 15.41 -19.36
N ARG A 349 9.03 15.18 -20.03
CA ARG A 349 8.50 16.06 -21.07
C ARG A 349 7.00 15.84 -21.21
N VAL A 350 6.33 16.90 -21.63
CA VAL A 350 4.90 16.90 -21.90
C VAL A 350 4.51 15.75 -22.81
N GLY A 351 3.51 14.97 -22.40
CA GLY A 351 3.02 13.82 -23.16
C GLY A 351 3.90 12.57 -23.09
N LEU A 352 5.02 12.56 -22.34
CA LEU A 352 5.83 11.36 -22.13
C LEU A 352 4.98 10.20 -21.61
N LEU A 353 4.22 10.44 -20.54
CA LEU A 353 3.36 9.44 -19.92
C LEU A 353 2.30 8.91 -20.89
N SER A 354 1.67 9.80 -21.67
CA SER A 354 0.68 9.41 -22.68
C SER A 354 1.30 8.57 -23.80
N ASN A 355 2.50 8.92 -24.26
CA ASN A 355 3.21 8.15 -25.29
C ASN A 355 3.63 6.76 -24.78
N VAL A 356 4.17 6.66 -23.56
CA VAL A 356 4.61 5.38 -22.97
C VAL A 356 3.43 4.44 -22.75
N THR A 357 2.35 4.94 -22.13
CA THR A 357 1.14 4.14 -21.88
C THR A 357 0.42 3.76 -23.19
N ARG A 358 0.52 4.59 -24.23
CA ARG A 358 0.07 4.26 -25.58
C ARG A 358 0.87 3.11 -26.20
N ILE A 359 2.20 3.11 -26.07
CA ILE A 359 3.05 2.01 -26.55
C ILE A 359 2.68 0.71 -25.84
N PHE A 360 2.43 0.74 -24.53
CA PHE A 360 1.96 -0.45 -23.80
C PHE A 360 0.65 -0.97 -24.37
N ARG A 361 -0.35 -0.09 -24.56
CA ARG A 361 -1.64 -0.46 -25.14
C ARG A 361 -1.50 -1.03 -26.57
N GLU A 362 -0.68 -0.42 -27.42
CA GLU A 362 -0.44 -0.88 -28.80
C GLU A 362 0.27 -2.25 -28.87
N ASN A 363 0.94 -2.66 -27.79
CA ASN A 363 1.53 -3.99 -27.62
C ASN A 363 0.66 -4.92 -26.76
N SER A 364 -0.64 -4.61 -26.62
CA SER A 364 -1.62 -5.42 -25.87
C SER A 364 -1.28 -5.63 -24.40
N LEU A 365 -0.57 -4.68 -23.78
CA LEU A 365 -0.31 -4.68 -22.34
C LEU A 365 -1.37 -3.88 -21.60
N THR A 366 -1.79 -4.41 -20.47
CA THR A 366 -2.66 -3.73 -19.50
C THR A 366 -1.81 -3.29 -18.31
N VAL A 367 -2.04 -2.07 -17.82
CA VAL A 367 -1.36 -1.52 -16.64
C VAL A 367 -2.28 -1.74 -15.44
N THR A 368 -1.89 -2.62 -14.53
CA THR A 368 -2.67 -2.93 -13.29
C THR A 368 -2.32 -1.99 -12.15
N ARG A 369 -1.09 -1.46 -12.15
CA ARG A 369 -0.63 -0.43 -11.23
C ARG A 369 0.38 0.49 -11.89
N ALA A 370 0.29 1.78 -11.58
CA ALA A 370 1.27 2.76 -12.00
C ALA A 370 1.63 3.70 -10.85
N GLU A 371 2.92 4.00 -10.72
CA GLU A 371 3.46 5.05 -9.87
C GLU A 371 4.30 5.96 -10.77
N VAL A 372 3.87 7.20 -10.92
CA VAL A 372 4.48 8.20 -11.81
C VAL A 372 4.97 9.33 -10.93
N LYS A 373 6.25 9.68 -11.03
CA LYS A 373 6.83 10.80 -10.27
C LYS A 373 7.77 11.60 -11.15
N THR A 374 7.62 12.92 -11.14
CA THR A 374 8.55 13.85 -11.76
C THR A 374 9.35 14.57 -10.68
N LYS A 375 10.67 14.35 -10.65
CA LYS A 375 11.59 14.97 -9.68
C LYS A 375 12.81 15.53 -10.38
N GLY A 376 13.08 16.83 -10.20
CA GLY A 376 14.23 17.50 -10.80
C GLY A 376 14.29 17.38 -12.33
N GLY A 377 13.14 17.48 -13.00
CA GLY A 377 13.01 17.34 -14.45
C GLY A 377 13.20 15.91 -14.99
N LYS A 378 13.27 14.90 -14.12
CA LYS A 378 13.31 13.48 -14.52
C LYS A 378 12.00 12.79 -14.17
N ALA A 379 11.51 11.99 -15.11
CA ALA A 379 10.41 11.06 -14.90
C ALA A 379 10.96 9.75 -14.31
N LEU A 380 10.41 9.36 -13.17
CA LEU A 380 10.72 8.14 -12.42
C LEU A 380 9.42 7.35 -12.27
N ASN A 381 9.10 6.55 -13.28
CA ASN A 381 7.80 5.88 -13.34
C ASN A 381 7.98 4.37 -13.17
N THR A 382 7.13 3.76 -12.36
CA THR A 382 7.03 2.31 -12.19
C THR A 382 5.67 1.86 -12.69
N PHE A 383 5.65 0.85 -13.56
CA PHE A 383 4.43 0.24 -14.07
C PHE A 383 4.46 -1.25 -13.77
N TYR A 384 3.33 -1.77 -13.32
CA TYR A 384 3.07 -3.20 -13.25
C TYR A 384 2.13 -3.54 -14.39
N VAL A 385 2.58 -4.44 -15.26
CA VAL A 385 1.89 -4.76 -16.49
C VAL A 385 1.67 -6.26 -16.64
N SER A 386 0.53 -6.61 -17.21
CA SER A 386 0.17 -7.96 -17.64
C SER A 386 -0.24 -7.92 -19.11
N ASP A 387 -0.37 -9.08 -19.73
CA ASP A 387 -1.02 -9.15 -21.04
C ASP A 387 -2.53 -8.83 -20.93
N ALA A 388 -3.21 -8.74 -22.07
CA ALA A 388 -4.66 -8.47 -22.12
C ALA A 388 -5.53 -9.54 -21.42
N SER A 389 -4.96 -10.72 -21.15
CA SER A 389 -5.61 -11.85 -20.48
C SER A 389 -5.21 -12.01 -19.01
N GLY A 390 -4.31 -11.16 -18.49
CA GLY A 390 -3.82 -11.19 -17.12
C GLY A 390 -2.58 -12.07 -16.89
N TYR A 391 -2.01 -12.68 -17.92
CA TYR A 391 -0.87 -13.60 -17.80
C TYR A 391 0.49 -12.93 -18.04
N SER A 392 1.55 -13.73 -17.88
CA SER A 392 2.93 -13.36 -18.11
C SER A 392 3.19 -12.92 -19.55
N ILE A 393 3.97 -11.85 -19.71
CA ILE A 393 4.25 -11.24 -21.02
C ILE A 393 5.42 -11.94 -21.71
N ASP A 394 5.27 -12.23 -23.01
CA ASP A 394 6.35 -12.80 -23.83
C ASP A 394 7.56 -11.85 -23.93
N ALA A 395 8.76 -12.42 -23.85
CA ALA A 395 10.03 -11.68 -23.90
C ALA A 395 10.18 -10.88 -25.20
N LYS A 396 9.64 -11.38 -26.33
CA LYS A 396 9.69 -10.67 -27.62
C LYS A 396 8.91 -9.37 -27.59
N THR A 397 7.75 -9.35 -26.93
CA THR A 397 6.92 -8.16 -26.76
C THR A 397 7.67 -7.12 -25.94
N ILE A 398 8.32 -7.55 -24.86
CA ILE A 398 9.14 -6.67 -24.01
C ILE A 398 10.33 -6.10 -24.77
N ASP A 399 11.02 -6.90 -25.57
CA ASP A 399 12.14 -6.43 -26.39
C ASP A 399 11.68 -5.43 -27.47
N ALA A 400 10.51 -5.63 -28.08
CA ALA A 400 9.92 -4.68 -29.03
C ALA A 400 9.59 -3.33 -28.36
N ILE A 401 9.01 -3.35 -27.15
CA ILE A 401 8.72 -2.15 -26.36
C ILE A 401 10.01 -1.44 -25.98
N ARG A 402 11.02 -2.16 -25.49
CA ARG A 402 12.33 -1.60 -25.12
C ARG A 402 13.09 -1.02 -26.31
N LYS A 403 12.93 -1.61 -27.51
CA LYS A 403 13.48 -1.05 -28.75
C LYS A 403 12.84 0.29 -29.12
N THR A 404 11.54 0.45 -28.84
CA THR A 404 10.79 1.67 -29.15
C THR A 404 11.05 2.78 -28.13
N ILE A 405 10.99 2.45 -26.83
CA ILE A 405 11.15 3.42 -25.74
C ILE A 405 12.63 3.75 -25.47
N GLY A 406 13.50 2.75 -25.60
CA GLY A 406 14.92 2.84 -25.28
C GLY A 406 15.31 1.84 -24.19
N GLN A 407 16.31 1.02 -24.48
CA GLN A 407 16.67 -0.13 -23.65
C GLN A 407 17.35 0.25 -22.32
N THR A 408 17.96 1.44 -22.28
CA THR A 408 18.55 2.07 -21.09
C THR A 408 17.54 2.89 -20.28
N ILE A 409 16.44 3.29 -20.92
CA ILE A 409 15.38 4.13 -20.33
C ILE A 409 14.35 3.25 -19.61
N LEU A 410 13.94 2.14 -20.22
CA LEU A 410 12.99 1.18 -19.66
C LEU A 410 13.71 -0.08 -19.17
N LYS A 411 13.77 -0.23 -17.85
CA LYS A 411 14.33 -1.39 -17.16
C LYS A 411 13.23 -2.36 -16.80
N VAL A 412 13.50 -3.64 -17.03
CA VAL A 412 12.63 -4.74 -16.61
C VAL A 412 13.20 -5.26 -15.29
N LYS A 413 12.39 -5.24 -14.23
CA LYS A 413 12.72 -5.93 -12.99
C LYS A 413 11.92 -7.22 -12.93
N ASN A 414 12.63 -8.34 -12.95
CA ASN A 414 12.02 -9.62 -12.66
C ASN A 414 11.65 -9.68 -11.18
N ASN A 415 10.64 -10.48 -10.84
CA ASN A 415 10.26 -10.72 -9.46
C ASN A 415 11.50 -11.18 -8.66
N PRO A 416 11.69 -10.75 -7.40
CA PRO A 416 12.89 -11.10 -6.60
C PRO A 416 13.19 -12.61 -6.54
N GLU A 417 12.16 -13.44 -6.73
CA GLU A 417 12.22 -14.90 -6.72
C GLU A 417 13.05 -15.51 -7.87
N GLU A 418 13.10 -14.89 -9.05
CA GLU A 418 13.94 -15.39 -10.15
C GLU A 418 15.44 -15.14 -9.91
N GLN A 419 15.77 -14.08 -9.16
CA GLN A 419 17.15 -13.75 -8.82
C GLN A 419 17.71 -14.71 -7.75
N HIS A 420 16.86 -15.19 -6.83
CA HIS A 420 17.25 -16.20 -5.85
C HIS A 420 17.46 -17.58 -6.51
N GLN A 421 16.67 -17.93 -7.53
CA GLN A 421 16.87 -19.19 -8.28
C GLN A 421 18.07 -19.14 -9.24
N GLN A 422 18.44 -17.97 -9.78
CA GLN A 422 19.65 -17.82 -10.60
C GLN A 422 20.95 -17.80 -9.78
N ARG A 423 20.92 -17.29 -8.54
CA ARG A 423 22.08 -17.35 -7.62
C ARG A 423 22.38 -18.77 -7.10
N GLN A 424 21.44 -19.70 -7.20
CA GLN A 424 21.58 -21.08 -6.70
C GLN A 424 21.88 -22.14 -7.78
N LYS A 425 22.00 -21.77 -9.07
CA LYS A 425 22.51 -22.71 -10.07
C LYS A 425 24.05 -22.77 -9.99
N PRO A 426 24.66 -23.93 -9.71
CA PRO A 426 26.11 -24.08 -9.83
C PRO A 426 26.47 -23.90 -11.31
N SER A 427 27.38 -22.98 -11.60
CA SER A 427 28.02 -22.88 -12.90
C SER A 427 28.78 -24.18 -13.18
N SER A 428 28.22 -25.05 -14.01
CA SER A 428 28.93 -26.23 -14.52
C SER A 428 29.95 -25.77 -15.56
N GLN A 429 31.13 -25.35 -15.11
CA GLN A 429 32.31 -25.40 -15.96
C GLN A 429 32.80 -26.84 -16.02
N GLU A 430 32.74 -27.41 -17.23
CA GLU A 430 33.32 -28.70 -17.55
C GLU A 430 34.85 -28.63 -17.45
N SER A 431 35.44 -29.59 -16.74
CA SER A 431 36.82 -30.02 -16.92
C SER A 431 36.95 -31.48 -16.47
N PRO A 432 37.51 -32.39 -17.29
CA PRO A 432 37.38 -33.82 -17.06
C PRO A 432 38.61 -34.39 -16.36
N THR A 433 38.45 -34.91 -15.15
CA THR A 433 39.37 -35.94 -14.63
C THR A 433 38.66 -36.88 -13.67
N ARG A 434 38.48 -38.11 -14.16
CA ARG A 434 38.07 -39.31 -13.43
C ARG A 434 38.89 -39.46 -12.15
N PHE A 435 38.27 -39.85 -11.04
CA PHE A 435 38.77 -40.93 -10.19
C PHE A 435 37.60 -41.63 -9.47
N LEU A 436 37.61 -42.96 -9.61
CA LEU A 436 36.69 -43.94 -9.03
C LEU A 436 37.28 -44.47 -7.72
N PHE A 437 36.55 -44.38 -6.61
CA PHE A 437 36.52 -45.32 -5.47
C PHE A 437 35.26 -44.92 -4.68
N GLY A 438 34.27 -45.76 -4.37
CA GLY A 438 34.33 -47.15 -3.95
C GLY A 438 33.89 -47.23 -2.49
N GLY A 439 32.57 -47.32 -2.28
CA GLY A 439 31.81 -47.83 -1.11
C GLY A 439 32.30 -47.64 0.33
N LEU A 440 31.39 -47.26 1.24
CA LEU A 440 30.93 -48.07 2.39
C LEU A 440 30.18 -47.24 3.47
N PHE A 441 29.19 -47.91 4.09
CA PHE A 441 28.42 -47.58 5.30
C PHE A 441 27.23 -46.61 5.13
N LYS A 442 26.03 -47.12 4.85
CA LYS A 442 25.00 -47.74 5.74
C LYS A 442 24.44 -46.81 6.83
N SER A 443 23.15 -46.58 6.65
CA SER A 443 22.13 -46.06 7.56
C SER A 443 22.14 -46.69 8.96
N LYS A 444 21.71 -45.90 9.95
CA LYS A 444 20.86 -46.37 11.06
C LYS A 444 20.14 -45.19 11.73
N SER A 445 18.82 -45.24 11.62
CA SER A 445 17.83 -44.59 12.49
C SER A 445 17.91 -45.20 13.89
N PHE A 446 17.79 -44.37 14.94
CA PHE A 446 17.19 -44.78 16.22
C PHE A 446 16.50 -43.60 16.92
N VAL A 447 15.20 -43.80 17.12
CA VAL A 447 14.34 -43.15 18.12
C VAL A 447 14.83 -43.54 19.52
N ASN A 448 14.86 -42.60 20.47
CA ASN A 448 14.55 -42.94 21.87
C ASN A 448 14.06 -41.74 22.68
N PHE A 449 12.99 -42.00 23.44
CA PHE A 449 12.31 -41.16 24.41
C PHE A 449 13.16 -40.88 25.66
N GLY A 450 12.87 -39.78 26.35
CA GLY A 450 13.35 -39.51 27.70
C GLY A 450 12.71 -38.28 28.35
N LEU A 451 11.50 -38.46 28.88
CA LEU A 451 10.85 -37.56 29.84
C LEU A 451 11.69 -37.45 31.13
N VAL A 452 11.89 -36.23 31.65
CA VAL A 452 12.27 -36.00 33.05
C VAL A 452 11.40 -34.90 33.65
N ARG A 453 10.87 -35.23 34.83
CA ARG A 453 9.89 -34.54 35.68
C ARG A 453 10.41 -33.26 36.33
N SER A 454 9.45 -32.42 36.70
CA SER A 454 9.53 -31.37 37.70
C SER A 454 9.84 -31.91 39.11
N TYR A 455 10.44 -31.06 39.94
CA TYR A 455 10.39 -31.16 41.39
C TYR A 455 10.15 -29.78 42.00
N SER A 456 9.11 -29.77 42.84
CA SER A 456 8.77 -28.92 43.99
C SER A 456 8.52 -27.43 43.80
#